data_AF-A0AAN6IPC5-F1
#
_entry.id   AF-A0AAN6IPC5-F1
#
_cell.length_a   1.000
_cell.length_b   1.000
_cell.length_c   1.000
_cell.angle_alpha   90.00
_cell.angle_beta   90.00
_cell.angle_gamma   90.00
#
_symmetry.space_group_name_H-M   'P 1'
#
loop_
_entity.id
_entity.type
_entity.pdbx_description
1 polymer ?
#
loop_
_entity_poly.entity_id
_entity_poly.type
_entity_poly.pdbx_seq_one_letter_code
_entity_poly.pdbx_strand_id
1 'polypeptide(L)'
;MSVFARRALVPVHRVLFAHRSAHVSVSIWRRLYTTPIVNSTTPLANTTLVKNTGLRVLFFGQGAVGIECLKQLIKELRSDPSCLSTIEVICLPAKYEASKEEEGGPLPKPGSAKVKGQKKKNFMARGRINKPNDTLETTSVSDVASSAGLRVRYISQAPGRPPQISFFDQHDAFKFDIAVIAMSLRQVPMNLIKGIRLGALKVHESLLPKYRGPTPMQTAILNNEEVTGVSIVECRDGRDEGRILAQVPYTVPSDTTYKDLSLALGHLGSRLLVKTLQNLEYTRKLAVQQDDSQATYSPVYKTEDFKIVWETMGAKEIYRKYRAFHGFVPIHTIWRRKDIMNVLLIKGMTMPNPKLPLMTEDFYNRPPGTMFFMRKSPYIEVPCIDGDRLHLTLLRVVGRTDKTAQQFVNGYLRLNGGLRMLTNPVERKKPTPKFVYPPGHPKENVDQECLDDDVGF
;
A
#
# COMPACT_ATOMS: atom_id res chain seq x y z
N MET A 1 58.57 16.47 46.39
CA MET A 1 57.40 16.72 47.25
C MET A 1 56.18 16.82 46.34
N SER A 2 55.41 15.72 46.23
CA SER A 2 53.99 15.58 46.62
C SER A 2 53.00 16.36 45.74
N VAL A 3 51.80 15.92 45.36
CA VAL A 3 50.98 14.69 45.46
C VAL A 3 49.78 14.96 44.51
N PHE A 4 49.23 13.91 43.89
CA PHE A 4 47.88 13.72 43.31
C PHE A 4 46.91 14.91 43.09
N ALA A 5 46.25 14.93 41.92
CA ALA A 5 44.84 14.51 41.77
C ALA A 5 44.36 14.49 40.31
N ARG A 6 43.66 13.41 39.94
CA ARG A 6 42.96 13.21 38.66
C ARG A 6 41.60 13.91 38.67
N ARG A 7 41.18 14.46 37.53
CA ARG A 7 39.77 14.48 37.09
C ARG A 7 39.68 14.61 35.57
N ALA A 8 39.08 13.60 34.95
CA ALA A 8 38.76 13.56 33.52
C ALA A 8 37.49 14.40 33.26
N LEU A 9 37.55 15.24 32.24
CA LEU A 9 36.40 15.95 31.66
C LEU A 9 36.25 15.54 30.20
N VAL A 10 35.03 15.12 29.86
CA VAL A 10 34.55 14.76 28.52
C VAL A 10 34.41 16.03 27.67
N PRO A 11 34.84 16.06 26.40
CA PRO A 11 34.41 17.10 25.47
C PRO A 11 33.19 16.65 24.66
N VAL A 12 32.12 17.43 24.83
CA VAL A 12 30.90 17.45 24.01
C VAL A 12 31.25 17.97 22.61
N HIS A 13 31.04 17.17 21.56
CA HIS A 13 31.05 17.66 20.19
C HIS A 13 29.62 17.75 19.64
N ARG A 14 29.18 19.01 19.48
CA ARG A 14 28.07 19.42 18.60
C ARG A 14 28.35 18.95 17.17
N VAL A 15 27.41 18.27 16.55
CA VAL A 15 27.38 18.06 15.09
C VAL A 15 26.30 18.97 14.51
N LEU A 16 26.77 19.98 13.78
CA LEU A 16 25.96 20.87 12.95
C LEU A 16 25.43 20.11 11.73
N PHE A 17 24.13 20.24 11.47
CA PHE A 17 23.50 19.85 10.22
C PHE A 17 24.03 20.73 9.08
N ALA A 18 24.57 20.11 8.03
CA ALA A 18 24.75 20.73 6.73
C ALA A 18 24.21 19.80 5.65
N HIS A 19 23.11 20.23 5.03
CA HIS A 19 22.61 19.75 3.75
C HIS A 19 23.74 19.80 2.71
N ARG A 20 24.11 18.66 2.12
CA ARG A 20 24.48 18.55 0.70
C ARG A 20 24.59 17.08 0.29
N SER A 21 24.03 16.82 -0.88
CA SER A 21 23.95 15.57 -1.62
C SER A 21 25.11 14.61 -1.39
N ALA A 22 24.80 13.40 -0.93
CA ALA A 22 25.76 12.31 -0.90
C ALA A 22 25.11 11.06 -1.52
N HIS A 23 25.57 10.73 -2.73
CA HIS A 23 25.61 9.36 -3.23
C HIS A 23 26.42 8.53 -2.22
N VAL A 24 25.77 8.03 -1.17
CA VAL A 24 26.39 7.08 -0.25
C VAL A 24 26.29 5.72 -0.90
N SER A 25 27.44 5.24 -1.39
CA SER A 25 27.58 3.91 -1.99
C SER A 25 27.03 2.84 -1.04
N VAL A 26 26.21 1.93 -1.59
CA VAL A 26 25.66 0.71 -0.97
C VAL A 26 26.73 -0.12 -0.22
N SER A 27 28.00 0.07 -0.54
CA SER A 27 29.16 -0.53 0.12
C SER A 27 29.35 -0.13 1.59
N ILE A 28 29.01 1.10 1.99
CA ILE A 28 29.20 1.58 3.38
C ILE A 28 28.09 1.04 4.29
N TRP A 29 26.85 0.93 3.79
CA TRP A 29 25.74 0.32 4.51
C TRP A 29 25.93 -1.19 4.73
N ARG A 30 26.58 -1.88 3.80
CA ARG A 30 26.96 -3.29 3.97
C ARG A 30 27.87 -3.47 5.19
N ARG A 31 28.78 -2.53 5.49
CA ARG A 31 29.73 -2.63 6.61
C ARG A 31 29.14 -2.36 8.00
N LEU A 32 28.05 -1.61 8.11
CA LEU A 32 27.46 -1.24 9.42
C LEU A 32 26.38 -2.23 9.89
N TYR A 33 25.82 -3.05 9.00
CA TYR A 33 24.75 -4.02 9.35
C TYR A 33 24.97 -5.44 8.79
N THR A 34 26.13 -5.74 8.21
CA THR A 34 26.57 -7.15 8.07
C THR A 34 27.60 -7.45 9.15
N THR A 35 27.16 -8.07 10.25
CA THR A 35 28.11 -8.87 11.03
C THR A 35 28.73 -9.89 10.09
N PRO A 36 30.06 -10.01 10.02
CA PRO A 36 30.69 -11.02 9.18
C PRO A 36 30.26 -12.40 9.68
N ILE A 37 29.79 -13.23 8.75
CA ILE A 37 29.68 -14.67 8.94
C ILE A 37 31.10 -15.16 9.17
N VAL A 38 31.45 -15.43 10.43
CA VAL A 38 32.69 -16.11 10.76
C VAL A 38 32.49 -17.57 10.40
N ASN A 39 33.18 -18.03 9.35
CA ASN A 39 33.40 -19.46 9.11
C ASN A 39 34.27 -19.99 10.26
N SER A 40 33.67 -20.44 11.36
CA SER A 40 34.40 -21.15 12.42
C SER A 40 34.34 -22.65 12.18
N THR A 41 35.39 -23.20 11.57
CA THR A 41 35.69 -24.64 11.54
C THR A 41 36.30 -25.10 12.88
N THR A 42 35.56 -24.95 13.97
CA THR A 42 35.95 -25.52 15.28
C THR A 42 34.79 -26.36 15.80
N PRO A 43 34.99 -27.66 16.08
CA PRO A 43 33.91 -28.51 16.57
C PRO A 43 33.60 -28.12 18.01
N LEU A 44 32.38 -27.64 18.27
CA LEU A 44 31.89 -27.53 19.64
C LEU A 44 31.76 -28.94 20.22
N ALA A 45 32.34 -29.12 21.40
CA ALA A 45 32.35 -30.34 22.16
C ALA A 45 30.94 -30.91 22.39
N ASN A 46 30.87 -32.24 22.40
CA ASN A 46 29.70 -33.09 22.64
C ASN A 46 28.75 -32.51 23.70
N THR A 47 27.65 -31.94 23.22
CA THR A 47 26.42 -31.84 24.00
C THR A 47 25.51 -32.95 23.50
N THR A 48 25.08 -33.80 24.43
CA THR A 48 24.25 -34.99 24.28
C THR A 48 23.18 -34.81 23.20
N LEU A 49 23.14 -35.72 22.21
CA LEU A 49 22.16 -35.77 21.12
C LEU A 49 20.71 -35.76 21.66
N VAL A 50 20.12 -34.58 21.79
CA VAL A 50 18.67 -34.44 21.74
C VAL A 50 18.29 -34.80 20.30
N LYS A 51 17.49 -35.85 20.12
CA LYS A 51 16.94 -36.22 18.80
C LYS A 51 16.36 -34.95 18.17
N ASN A 52 17.00 -34.46 17.12
CA ASN A 52 16.67 -33.19 16.50
C ASN A 52 15.41 -33.39 15.64
N THR A 53 14.24 -33.43 16.30
CA THR A 53 12.96 -33.45 15.60
C THR A 53 12.74 -32.05 15.03
N GLY A 54 12.64 -31.93 13.71
CA GLY A 54 12.42 -30.64 13.05
C GLY A 54 11.21 -29.89 13.60
N LEU A 55 11.19 -28.57 13.44
CA LEU A 55 10.15 -27.70 13.98
C LEU A 55 8.78 -28.01 13.37
N ARG A 56 7.77 -28.15 14.23
CA ARG A 56 6.35 -28.18 13.84
C ARG A 56 5.83 -26.75 13.74
N VAL A 57 5.53 -26.28 12.53
CA VAL A 57 5.22 -24.88 12.25
C VAL A 57 3.72 -24.65 12.10
N LEU A 58 3.20 -23.66 12.81
CA LEU A 58 1.87 -23.08 12.55
C LEU A 58 2.02 -21.81 11.71
N PHE A 59 1.56 -21.83 10.47
CA PHE A 59 1.76 -20.73 9.52
C PHE A 59 0.49 -19.89 9.36
N PHE A 60 0.64 -18.57 9.47
CA PHE A 60 -0.36 -17.56 9.13
C PHE A 60 0.20 -16.69 8.01
N GLY A 61 -0.52 -16.58 6.90
CA GLY A 61 -0.08 -15.72 5.81
C GLY A 61 -1.14 -15.47 4.76
N GLN A 62 -0.88 -14.47 3.94
CA GLN A 62 -1.79 -13.97 2.89
C GLN A 62 -1.02 -13.04 1.94
N GLY A 63 -1.57 -12.84 0.74
CA GLY A 63 -0.95 -12.05 -0.32
C GLY A 63 0.44 -12.55 -0.74
N ALA A 64 1.16 -11.75 -1.53
CA ALA A 64 2.43 -12.15 -2.12
C ALA A 64 3.49 -12.58 -1.08
N VAL A 65 3.60 -11.85 0.03
CA VAL A 65 4.58 -12.17 1.10
C VAL A 65 4.26 -13.52 1.74
N GLY A 66 3.00 -13.77 2.09
CA GLY A 66 2.57 -15.05 2.67
C GLY A 66 2.78 -16.21 1.71
N ILE A 67 2.46 -16.02 0.43
CA ILE A 67 2.66 -17.02 -0.63
C ILE A 67 4.13 -17.40 -0.74
N GLU A 68 5.03 -16.42 -0.86
CA GLU A 68 6.46 -16.67 -1.02
C GLU A 68 7.09 -17.28 0.24
N CYS A 69 6.67 -16.85 1.43
CA CYS A 69 7.11 -17.48 2.68
C CYS A 69 6.68 -18.94 2.75
N LEU A 70 5.41 -19.25 2.44
CA LEU A 70 4.91 -20.62 2.48
C LEU A 70 5.61 -21.52 1.45
N LYS A 71 5.80 -21.05 0.20
CA LYS A 71 6.54 -21.80 -0.83
C LYS A 71 7.96 -22.15 -0.35
N GLN A 72 8.65 -21.19 0.24
CA GLN A 72 10.02 -21.39 0.71
C GLN A 72 10.08 -22.32 1.93
N LEU A 73 9.11 -22.24 2.85
CA LEU A 73 8.96 -23.20 3.95
C LEU A 73 8.63 -24.62 3.46
N ILE A 74 7.77 -24.77 2.47
CA ILE A 74 7.46 -26.09 1.85
C ILE A 74 8.71 -26.70 1.22
N LYS A 75 9.51 -25.87 0.53
CA LYS A 75 10.79 -26.31 -0.02
C LYS A 75 11.70 -26.83 1.08
N GLU A 76 11.82 -26.08 2.17
CA GLU A 76 12.64 -26.44 3.33
C GLU A 76 12.14 -27.73 4.01
N LEU A 77 10.82 -27.86 4.25
CA LEU A 77 10.18 -29.05 4.80
C LEU A 77 10.52 -30.31 4.00
N ARG A 78 10.62 -30.20 2.67
CA ARG A 78 10.94 -31.32 1.78
C ARG A 78 12.44 -31.60 1.71
N SER A 79 13.29 -30.59 1.83
CA SER A 79 14.74 -30.75 1.69
C SER A 79 15.44 -31.11 3.00
N ASP A 80 14.97 -30.58 4.13
CA ASP A 80 15.58 -30.80 5.45
C ASP A 80 14.51 -31.04 6.54
N PRO A 81 14.04 -32.29 6.68
CA PRO A 81 13.11 -32.68 7.75
C PRO A 81 13.67 -32.53 9.17
N SER A 82 15.00 -32.39 9.31
CA SER A 82 15.63 -32.12 10.60
C SER A 82 15.49 -30.65 11.02
N CYS A 83 15.30 -29.74 10.05
CA CYS A 83 14.95 -28.35 10.29
C CYS A 83 13.45 -28.17 10.51
N LEU A 84 12.60 -28.65 9.60
CA LEU A 84 11.13 -28.54 9.69
C LEU A 84 10.47 -29.91 9.56
N SER A 85 9.58 -30.28 10.48
CA SER A 85 8.91 -31.59 10.44
C SER A 85 7.46 -31.52 9.95
N THR A 86 6.75 -30.45 10.25
CA THR A 86 5.37 -30.24 9.79
C THR A 86 5.07 -28.76 9.56
N ILE A 87 4.12 -28.49 8.66
CA ILE A 87 3.53 -27.17 8.47
C ILE A 87 2.02 -27.34 8.46
N GLU A 88 1.32 -26.63 9.34
CA GLU A 88 -0.13 -26.46 9.29
C GLU A 88 -0.45 -25.00 9.01
N VAL A 89 -1.40 -24.75 8.10
CA VAL A 89 -1.69 -23.42 7.59
C VAL A 89 -3.04 -22.93 8.11
N ILE A 90 -3.07 -21.71 8.64
CA ILE A 90 -4.30 -21.00 8.98
C ILE A 90 -4.52 -19.86 7.98
N CYS A 91 -5.62 -19.93 7.25
CA CYS A 91 -6.04 -18.92 6.27
C CYS A 91 -7.35 -18.23 6.68
N LEU A 92 -7.61 -17.07 6.09
CA LEU A 92 -8.97 -16.50 6.06
C LEU A 92 -9.80 -17.22 4.97
N PRO A 93 -11.14 -17.30 5.10
CA PRO A 93 -11.98 -17.85 4.05
C PRO A 93 -11.86 -17.03 2.75
N ALA A 94 -11.76 -17.69 1.59
CA ALA A 94 -11.53 -17.05 0.28
C ALA A 94 -12.51 -15.91 -0.08
N LYS A 95 -13.76 -15.94 0.43
CA LYS A 95 -14.75 -14.85 0.23
C LYS A 95 -14.30 -13.51 0.80
N TYR A 96 -13.39 -13.50 1.78
CA TYR A 96 -12.85 -12.29 2.41
C TYR A 96 -11.62 -11.73 1.69
N GLU A 97 -10.87 -12.56 0.96
CA GLU A 97 -9.73 -12.12 0.15
C GLU A 97 -10.22 -11.31 -1.07
N ALA A 98 -11.27 -11.81 -1.74
CA ALA A 98 -11.88 -11.14 -2.89
C ALA A 98 -12.69 -9.89 -2.52
N SER A 99 -13.32 -9.85 -1.34
CA SER A 99 -14.20 -8.73 -0.97
C SER A 99 -13.43 -7.44 -0.71
N LYS A 100 -12.15 -7.47 -0.32
CA LYS A 100 -11.38 -6.24 -0.05
C LYS A 100 -10.77 -5.60 -1.29
N GLU A 101 -10.58 -6.34 -2.37
CA GLU A 101 -10.21 -5.76 -3.67
C GLU A 101 -11.41 -5.05 -4.34
N GLU A 102 -12.64 -5.40 -3.96
CA GLU A 102 -13.88 -4.83 -4.50
C GLU A 102 -14.64 -3.88 -3.54
N GLU A 103 -14.46 -3.98 -2.22
CA GLU A 103 -15.12 -3.11 -1.24
C GLU A 103 -14.39 -1.77 -1.04
N GLY A 104 -14.51 -0.90 -2.04
CA GLY A 104 -14.87 0.47 -1.71
C GLY A 104 -16.26 0.42 -1.08
N GLY A 105 -16.36 0.67 0.23
CA GLY A 105 -17.65 0.67 0.95
C GLY A 105 -18.71 1.50 0.20
N PRO A 106 -20.02 1.25 0.41
CA PRO A 106 -21.07 1.97 -0.31
C PRO A 106 -20.93 3.46 -0.06
N LEU A 107 -20.44 4.18 -1.07
CA LEU A 107 -20.37 5.64 -1.04
C LEU A 107 -21.80 6.20 -0.95
N PRO A 108 -22.00 7.32 -0.23
CA PRO A 108 -23.31 7.91 -0.08
C PRO A 108 -23.90 8.16 -1.47
N LYS A 109 -25.10 7.60 -1.70
CA LYS A 109 -25.83 7.84 -2.94
C LYS A 109 -26.04 9.36 -3.07
N PRO A 110 -25.73 9.98 -4.22
CA PRO A 110 -26.08 11.37 -4.42
C PRO A 110 -27.59 11.50 -4.25
N GLY A 111 -28.01 12.44 -3.40
CA GLY A 111 -29.41 12.67 -3.06
C GLY A 111 -30.23 12.92 -4.33
N SER A 112 -30.93 11.90 -4.80
CA SER A 112 -31.90 12.05 -5.87
C SER A 112 -33.17 12.64 -5.26
N ALA A 113 -33.44 13.91 -5.56
CA ALA A 113 -34.75 14.50 -5.40
C ALA A 113 -35.81 13.56 -6.01
N LYS A 114 -36.86 13.27 -5.23
CA LYS A 114 -37.98 12.41 -5.63
C LYS A 114 -38.67 13.02 -6.86
N VAL A 115 -38.45 12.46 -8.03
CA VAL A 115 -39.39 12.61 -9.16
C VAL A 115 -40.32 11.40 -9.13
N LYS A 116 -41.58 11.66 -8.77
CA LYS A 116 -42.66 10.67 -8.83
C LYS A 116 -42.99 10.36 -10.28
N GLY A 117 -43.08 9.06 -10.59
CA GLY A 117 -43.80 8.55 -11.75
C GLY A 117 -42.92 7.95 -12.84
N GLN A 118 -42.70 6.63 -12.79
CA GLN A 118 -43.00 5.71 -13.90
C GLN A 118 -42.67 4.25 -13.54
N LYS A 119 -43.43 3.36 -14.18
CA LYS A 119 -43.71 1.95 -13.85
C LYS A 119 -42.45 1.07 -13.76
N LYS A 120 -42.35 0.27 -12.69
CA LYS A 120 -41.44 -0.90 -12.61
C LYS A 120 -41.86 -1.94 -13.66
N LYS A 121 -41.03 -2.18 -14.67
CA LYS A 121 -41.05 -3.43 -15.45
C LYS A 121 -39.90 -4.31 -14.95
N ASN A 122 -40.26 -5.48 -14.43
CA ASN A 122 -39.34 -6.55 -14.09
C ASN A 122 -38.67 -7.07 -15.38
N PHE A 123 -37.35 -6.99 -15.46
CA PHE A 123 -36.57 -7.79 -16.40
C PHE A 123 -35.59 -8.64 -15.58
N MET A 124 -35.97 -9.90 -15.36
CA MET A 124 -35.00 -10.96 -15.06
C MET A 124 -34.29 -11.29 -16.37
N ALA A 125 -33.02 -10.88 -16.50
CA ALA A 125 -32.13 -11.38 -17.53
C ALA A 125 -30.95 -12.08 -16.84
N ARG A 126 -31.03 -13.41 -16.79
CA ARG A 126 -29.90 -14.30 -16.47
C ARG A 126 -28.89 -14.21 -17.61
N GLY A 127 -27.92 -13.32 -17.50
CA GLY A 127 -26.76 -13.25 -18.39
C GLY A 127 -25.55 -13.90 -17.73
N ARG A 128 -25.04 -15.00 -18.30
CA ARG A 128 -23.71 -15.54 -17.97
C ARG A 128 -22.67 -14.44 -18.19
N ILE A 129 -22.01 -14.00 -17.13
CA ILE A 129 -20.90 -13.07 -17.20
C ILE A 129 -19.68 -13.87 -17.64
N ASN A 130 -19.27 -13.72 -18.91
CA ASN A 130 -17.91 -14.06 -19.31
C ASN A 130 -16.96 -13.10 -18.59
N LYS A 131 -16.14 -13.63 -17.67
CA LYS A 131 -15.08 -12.89 -17.00
C LYS A 131 -14.03 -12.46 -18.03
N PRO A 132 -13.72 -11.16 -18.19
CA PRO A 132 -12.56 -10.75 -18.96
C PRO A 132 -11.28 -11.10 -18.20
N ASN A 133 -10.29 -11.63 -18.92
CA ASN A 133 -8.94 -11.96 -18.48
C ASN A 133 -8.24 -10.73 -17.89
N ASP A 134 -8.22 -10.62 -16.58
CA ASP A 134 -7.25 -9.83 -15.83
C ASP A 134 -6.89 -10.66 -14.58
N THR A 135 -6.22 -11.79 -14.80
CA THR A 135 -5.67 -12.63 -13.74
C THR A 135 -4.48 -11.90 -13.10
N LEU A 136 -4.78 -10.99 -12.18
CA LEU A 136 -3.96 -10.86 -10.97
C LEU A 136 -3.80 -12.28 -10.40
N GLU A 137 -2.57 -12.68 -10.06
CA GLU A 137 -2.21 -14.03 -9.64
C GLU A 137 -3.30 -14.64 -8.74
N THR A 138 -4.07 -15.59 -9.29
CA THR A 138 -5.25 -16.17 -8.62
C THR A 138 -4.88 -17.13 -7.51
N THR A 139 -3.59 -17.27 -7.20
CA THR A 139 -3.07 -18.23 -6.25
C THR A 139 -3.12 -17.63 -4.86
N SER A 140 -4.00 -18.15 -4.01
CA SER A 140 -4.04 -17.84 -2.57
C SER A 140 -3.02 -18.67 -1.79
N VAL A 141 -2.77 -18.29 -0.54
CA VAL A 141 -1.98 -19.13 0.39
C VAL A 141 -2.65 -20.49 0.61
N SER A 142 -3.98 -20.55 0.65
CA SER A 142 -4.73 -21.81 0.73
C SER A 142 -4.51 -22.70 -0.49
N ASP A 143 -4.41 -22.12 -1.70
CA ASP A 143 -4.15 -22.89 -2.91
C ASP A 143 -2.75 -23.50 -2.85
N VAL A 144 -1.73 -22.72 -2.49
CA VAL A 144 -0.35 -23.21 -2.32
C VAL A 144 -0.28 -24.34 -1.30
N ALA A 145 -0.92 -24.16 -0.14
CA ALA A 145 -0.94 -25.16 0.91
C ALA A 145 -1.62 -26.46 0.46
N SER A 146 -2.78 -26.34 -0.18
CA SER A 146 -3.57 -27.49 -0.65
C SER A 146 -2.83 -28.25 -1.76
N SER A 147 -2.25 -27.54 -2.74
CA SER A 147 -1.44 -28.16 -3.80
C SER A 147 -0.19 -28.86 -3.27
N ALA A 148 0.32 -28.45 -2.09
CA ALA A 148 1.44 -29.11 -1.43
C ALA A 148 1.03 -30.25 -0.49
N GLY A 149 -0.27 -30.54 -0.35
CA GLY A 149 -0.80 -31.56 0.55
C GLY A 149 -0.76 -31.18 2.03
N LEU A 150 -0.64 -29.88 2.36
CA LEU A 150 -0.63 -29.41 3.74
C LEU A 150 -2.05 -29.30 4.30
N ARG A 151 -2.19 -29.48 5.62
CA ARG A 151 -3.46 -29.23 6.30
C ARG A 151 -3.74 -27.73 6.34
N VAL A 152 -4.91 -27.33 5.86
CA VAL A 152 -5.40 -25.95 5.90
C VAL A 152 -6.59 -25.86 6.85
N ARG A 153 -6.56 -24.89 7.77
CA ARG A 153 -7.70 -24.49 8.58
C ARG A 153 -8.09 -23.06 8.25
N TYR A 154 -9.39 -22.78 8.35
CA TYR A 154 -9.93 -21.45 8.07
C TYR A 154 -10.39 -20.80 9.35
N ILE A 155 -10.06 -19.53 9.57
CA ILE A 155 -10.62 -18.74 10.68
C ILE A 155 -12.11 -18.49 10.39
N SER A 156 -12.99 -18.73 11.37
CA SER A 156 -14.42 -18.51 11.21
C SER A 156 -14.77 -17.09 11.62
N GLN A 157 -15.74 -16.49 10.92
CA GLN A 157 -16.30 -15.21 11.28
C GLN A 157 -17.81 -15.27 11.16
N ALA A 158 -18.50 -15.19 12.30
CA ALA A 158 -19.93 -14.91 12.28
C ALA A 158 -20.17 -13.46 11.79
N PRO A 159 -21.25 -13.20 11.03
CA PRO A 159 -21.60 -11.84 10.63
C PRO A 159 -21.64 -10.87 11.83
N GLY A 160 -21.02 -9.69 11.68
CA GLY A 160 -20.98 -8.67 12.74
C GLY A 160 -20.07 -8.99 13.94
N ARG A 161 -19.38 -10.14 13.97
CA ARG A 161 -18.39 -10.46 15.02
C ARG A 161 -16.96 -10.36 14.48
N PRO A 162 -15.97 -10.04 15.34
CA PRO A 162 -14.59 -10.26 14.96
C PRO A 162 -14.39 -11.76 14.68
N PRO A 163 -13.58 -12.12 13.69
CA PRO A 163 -13.26 -13.51 13.43
C PRO A 163 -12.54 -14.06 14.63
N GLN A 164 -12.89 -15.29 14.94
CA GLN A 164 -12.32 -16.00 16.05
C GLN A 164 -11.65 -17.24 15.52
N ILE A 165 -10.44 -17.48 16.01
CA ILE A 165 -9.81 -18.79 15.89
C ILE A 165 -10.46 -19.67 16.97
N SER A 166 -11.78 -19.87 16.88
CA SER A 166 -12.61 -20.48 17.93
C SER A 166 -12.40 -22.00 18.10
N PHE A 167 -11.63 -22.60 17.20
CA PHE A 167 -11.26 -24.03 17.17
C PHE A 167 -9.78 -24.25 17.43
N PHE A 168 -9.04 -23.22 17.86
CA PHE A 168 -7.72 -23.40 18.45
C PHE A 168 -7.80 -22.99 19.91
N ASP A 169 -7.77 -23.99 20.76
CA ASP A 169 -7.54 -23.79 22.19
C ASP A 169 -6.05 -23.90 22.50
N GLN A 170 -5.70 -23.80 23.78
CA GLN A 170 -4.32 -23.99 24.22
C GLN A 170 -3.82 -25.42 23.94
N HIS A 171 -4.69 -26.43 23.91
CA HIS A 171 -4.30 -27.81 23.64
C HIS A 171 -3.81 -28.01 22.21
N ASP A 172 -4.46 -27.37 21.23
CA ASP A 172 -3.99 -27.38 19.84
C ASP A 172 -2.67 -26.61 19.67
N ALA A 173 -2.40 -25.58 20.48
CA ALA A 173 -1.14 -24.81 20.42
C ALA A 173 0.09 -25.65 20.76
N PHE A 174 0.00 -26.60 21.71
CA PHE A 174 1.11 -27.48 22.10
C PHE A 174 1.55 -28.46 20.99
N LYS A 175 0.76 -28.60 19.92
CA LYS A 175 1.12 -29.40 18.75
C LYS A 175 2.21 -28.74 17.90
N PHE A 176 2.47 -27.46 18.12
CA PHE A 176 3.41 -26.67 17.34
C PHE A 176 4.56 -26.19 18.20
N ASP A 177 5.74 -26.13 17.58
CA ASP A 177 6.94 -25.60 18.22
C ASP A 177 7.02 -24.09 18.05
N ILE A 178 6.62 -23.58 16.88
CA ILE A 178 6.69 -22.15 16.54
C ILE A 178 5.56 -21.74 15.60
N ALA A 179 5.06 -20.52 15.77
CA ALA A 179 4.20 -19.87 14.79
C ALA A 179 4.99 -18.93 13.88
N VAL A 180 4.60 -18.85 12.61
CA VAL A 180 5.14 -17.91 11.63
C VAL A 180 3.99 -17.06 11.10
N ILE A 181 4.16 -15.74 11.14
CA ILE A 181 3.21 -14.75 10.66
C ILE A 181 3.86 -13.99 9.50
N ALA A 182 3.44 -14.26 8.27
CA ALA A 182 3.94 -13.62 7.06
C ALA A 182 2.81 -12.83 6.40
N MET A 183 2.69 -11.56 6.78
CA MET A 183 1.56 -10.69 6.49
C MET A 183 0.22 -11.23 7.04
N SER A 184 -0.43 -10.49 7.95
CA SER A 184 -1.75 -10.87 8.48
C SER A 184 -2.68 -9.67 8.53
N LEU A 185 -3.89 -9.78 7.95
CA LEU A 185 -4.88 -8.71 7.91
C LEU A 185 -5.49 -8.48 9.29
N ARG A 186 -5.23 -9.38 10.24
CA ARG A 186 -5.78 -9.36 11.60
C ARG A 186 -4.72 -9.75 12.62
N GLN A 187 -4.89 -9.25 13.82
CA GLN A 187 -4.04 -9.61 14.93
C GLN A 187 -4.26 -11.09 15.28
N VAL A 188 -3.20 -11.88 15.27
CA VAL A 188 -3.23 -13.25 15.78
C VAL A 188 -3.41 -13.17 17.30
N PRO A 189 -4.40 -13.86 17.90
CA PRO A 189 -4.67 -13.78 19.32
C PRO A 189 -3.44 -14.14 20.18
N MET A 190 -3.09 -13.29 21.14
CA MET A 190 -1.89 -13.50 21.97
C MET A 190 -1.98 -14.74 22.86
N ASN A 191 -3.20 -15.14 23.27
CA ASN A 191 -3.42 -16.38 24.01
C ASN A 191 -2.99 -17.63 23.20
N LEU A 192 -3.16 -17.61 21.87
CA LEU A 192 -2.67 -18.66 20.99
C LEU A 192 -1.15 -18.64 20.92
N ILE A 193 -0.55 -17.47 20.70
CA ILE A 193 0.91 -17.32 20.61
C ILE A 193 1.59 -17.77 21.92
N LYS A 194 1.03 -17.42 23.08
CA LYS A 194 1.54 -17.80 24.41
C LYS A 194 1.48 -19.31 24.68
N GLY A 195 0.59 -20.04 24.00
CA GLY A 195 0.50 -21.51 24.09
C GLY A 195 1.53 -22.26 23.24
N ILE A 196 2.21 -21.58 22.30
CA ILE A 196 3.21 -22.19 21.43
C ILE A 196 4.58 -22.12 22.11
N ARG A 197 5.28 -23.24 22.20
CA ARG A 197 6.52 -23.40 22.98
C ARG A 197 7.59 -22.33 22.71
N LEU A 198 7.82 -22.01 21.43
CA LEU A 198 8.78 -20.98 21.02
C LEU A 198 8.10 -19.65 20.69
N GLY A 199 6.78 -19.52 20.90
CA GLY A 199 6.01 -18.34 20.53
C GLY A 199 5.86 -18.18 19.02
N ALA A 200 5.89 -16.94 18.54
CA ALA A 200 5.72 -16.62 17.12
C ALA A 200 6.80 -15.69 16.59
N LEU A 201 7.17 -15.88 15.32
CA LEU A 201 7.96 -14.95 14.53
C LEU A 201 7.08 -14.29 13.48
N LYS A 202 7.31 -13.01 13.23
CA LYS A 202 6.68 -12.26 12.15
C LYS A 202 7.70 -11.84 11.11
N VAL A 203 7.33 -11.97 9.85
CA VAL A 203 8.01 -11.33 8.71
C VAL A 203 7.40 -9.94 8.57
N HIS A 204 8.18 -8.89 8.85
CA HIS A 204 7.74 -7.51 8.80
C HIS A 204 8.44 -6.77 7.66
N GLU A 205 7.67 -6.14 6.77
CA GLU A 205 8.15 -5.59 5.49
C GLU A 205 8.72 -4.16 5.62
N SER A 206 9.49 -3.94 6.69
CA SER A 206 10.30 -2.73 6.89
C SER A 206 11.60 -3.05 7.62
N LEU A 207 12.47 -2.04 7.68
CA LEU A 207 13.58 -1.99 8.62
C LEU A 207 13.09 -1.47 9.98
N LEU A 208 12.59 -2.37 10.82
CA LEU A 208 12.21 -2.05 12.21
C LEU A 208 13.40 -1.39 12.95
N PRO A 209 13.13 -0.38 13.82
CA PRO A 209 11.82 0.01 14.35
C PRO A 209 10.97 0.93 13.47
N LYS A 210 11.42 1.29 12.25
CA LYS A 210 10.59 2.10 11.34
C LYS A 210 9.36 1.33 10.85
N TYR A 211 8.26 2.06 10.72
CA TYR A 211 7.01 1.64 10.10
C TYR A 211 6.30 0.45 10.76
N ARG A 212 6.42 0.30 12.09
CA ARG A 212 5.61 -0.65 12.88
C ARG A 212 4.12 -0.55 12.49
N GLY A 213 3.45 -1.67 12.31
CA GLY A 213 2.03 -1.69 11.96
C GLY A 213 1.68 -2.39 10.65
N PRO A 214 0.47 -2.14 10.12
CA PRO A 214 -0.15 -3.01 9.13
C PRO A 214 0.19 -2.67 7.66
N THR A 215 0.77 -1.51 7.36
CA THR A 215 1.00 -1.06 5.96
C THR A 215 2.40 -0.46 5.71
N PRO A 216 3.48 -1.13 6.16
CA PRO A 216 4.84 -0.59 6.06
C PRO A 216 5.27 -0.29 4.61
N MET A 217 4.94 -1.17 3.67
CA MET A 217 5.31 -1.01 2.25
C MET A 217 4.67 0.22 1.59
N GLN A 218 3.36 0.39 1.78
CA GLN A 218 2.64 1.56 1.26
C GLN A 218 3.19 2.84 1.86
N THR A 219 3.44 2.83 3.18
CA THR A 219 3.98 3.99 3.91
C THR A 219 5.38 4.36 3.43
N ALA A 220 6.25 3.38 3.19
CA ALA A 220 7.58 3.61 2.62
C ALA A 220 7.51 4.27 1.23
N ILE A 221 6.60 3.82 0.36
CA ILE A 221 6.41 4.43 -0.97
C ILE A 221 5.85 5.86 -0.87
N LEU A 222 4.86 6.09 0.00
CA LEU A 222 4.28 7.42 0.22
C LEU A 222 5.32 8.43 0.72
N ASN A 223 6.18 7.99 1.65
CA ASN A 223 7.28 8.77 2.20
C ASN A 223 8.50 8.87 1.25
N ASN A 224 8.41 8.26 0.06
CA ASN A 224 9.48 8.26 -0.93
C ASN A 224 10.81 7.72 -0.39
N GLU A 225 10.75 6.69 0.44
CA GLU A 225 11.94 6.03 0.99
C GLU A 225 12.78 5.40 -0.12
N GLU A 226 14.07 5.71 -0.14
CA GLU A 226 15.04 5.09 -1.08
C GLU A 226 15.47 3.69 -0.61
N VAL A 227 15.31 3.41 0.69
CA VAL A 227 15.68 2.15 1.31
C VAL A 227 14.58 1.72 2.28
N THR A 228 14.13 0.48 2.12
CA THR A 228 13.31 -0.25 3.09
C THR A 228 13.97 -1.60 3.36
N GLY A 229 13.23 -2.62 3.78
CA GLY A 229 13.77 -3.96 3.94
C GLY A 229 12.77 -4.92 4.56
N VAL A 230 13.28 -6.04 5.05
CA VAL A 230 12.51 -7.02 5.80
C VAL A 230 13.17 -7.31 7.13
N SER A 231 12.38 -7.42 8.18
CA SER A 231 12.79 -7.84 9.53
C SER A 231 12.08 -9.15 9.90
N ILE A 232 12.82 -10.09 10.50
CA ILE A 232 12.23 -11.22 11.23
C ILE A 232 12.22 -10.83 12.70
N VAL A 233 11.02 -10.73 13.27
CA VAL A 233 10.80 -10.17 14.62
C VAL A 233 10.01 -11.12 15.48
N GLU A 234 10.31 -11.19 16.77
CA GLU A 234 9.47 -11.90 17.75
C GLU A 234 8.11 -11.21 17.90
N CYS A 235 7.04 -12.00 18.04
CA CYS A 235 5.74 -11.45 18.42
C CYS A 235 5.68 -11.24 19.94
N ARG A 236 5.23 -10.05 20.37
CA ARG A 236 4.93 -9.70 21.77
C ARG A 236 3.54 -9.08 21.86
N ASP A 237 3.09 -8.75 23.07
CA ASP A 237 1.77 -8.14 23.30
C ASP A 237 1.65 -6.76 22.59
N GLY A 238 2.77 -6.07 22.37
CA GLY A 238 2.85 -4.82 21.60
C GLY A 238 2.89 -5.00 20.07
N ARG A 239 2.67 -3.92 19.32
CA ARG A 239 2.56 -3.95 17.84
C ARG A 239 3.94 -3.86 17.20
N ASP A 240 4.49 -5.00 16.80
CA ASP A 240 5.77 -5.10 16.07
C ASP A 240 6.97 -4.61 16.91
N GLU A 241 6.92 -4.79 18.23
CA GLU A 241 7.89 -4.29 19.21
C GLU A 241 8.87 -5.37 19.72
N GLY A 242 8.74 -6.61 19.24
CA GLY A 242 9.61 -7.69 19.67
C GLY A 242 11.05 -7.52 19.22
N ARG A 243 11.93 -8.38 19.72
CA ARG A 243 13.34 -8.35 19.33
C ARG A 243 13.49 -8.72 17.86
N ILE A 244 14.39 -8.05 17.17
CA ILE A 244 14.73 -8.33 15.77
C ILE A 244 15.77 -9.45 15.76
N LEU A 245 15.44 -10.57 15.11
CA LEU A 245 16.33 -11.73 14.96
C LEU A 245 17.24 -11.58 13.75
N ALA A 246 16.69 -11.02 12.67
CA ALA A 246 17.40 -10.81 11.42
C ALA A 246 16.74 -9.68 10.63
N GLN A 247 17.54 -8.95 9.85
CA GLN A 247 17.04 -7.86 9.03
C GLN A 247 17.89 -7.72 7.76
N VAL A 248 17.25 -7.40 6.63
CA VAL A 248 17.95 -7.18 5.36
C VAL A 248 17.38 -5.95 4.64
N PRO A 249 18.23 -4.98 4.24
CA PRO A 249 17.81 -3.80 3.50
C PRO A 249 17.50 -4.12 2.04
N TYR A 250 16.66 -3.27 1.44
CA TYR A 250 16.28 -3.29 0.03
C TYR A 250 16.23 -1.86 -0.49
N THR A 251 17.01 -1.59 -1.55
CA THR A 251 16.93 -0.32 -2.29
C THR A 251 15.65 -0.29 -3.10
N VAL A 252 14.84 0.76 -2.94
CA VAL A 252 13.54 0.94 -3.59
C VAL A 252 13.75 1.71 -4.90
N PRO A 253 13.53 1.10 -6.08
CA PRO A 253 13.53 1.83 -7.34
C PRO A 253 12.51 2.97 -7.36
N SER A 254 12.82 4.06 -8.07
CA SER A 254 12.03 5.30 -8.07
C SER A 254 10.58 5.12 -8.54
N ASP A 255 10.33 4.18 -9.45
CA ASP A 255 9.00 3.93 -10.03
C ASP A 255 8.32 2.67 -9.45
N THR A 256 8.92 2.07 -8.41
CA THR A 256 8.36 0.88 -7.76
C THR A 256 6.95 1.13 -7.25
N THR A 257 6.03 0.23 -7.62
CA THR A 257 4.68 0.17 -7.07
C THR A 257 4.63 -0.77 -5.87
N TYR A 258 3.53 -0.72 -5.10
CA TYR A 258 3.28 -1.66 -4.01
C TYR A 258 3.28 -3.11 -4.52
N LYS A 259 2.67 -3.37 -5.69
CA LYS A 259 2.70 -4.69 -6.32
C LYS A 259 4.15 -5.18 -6.49
N ASP A 260 5.02 -4.35 -7.07
CA ASP A 260 6.43 -4.71 -7.30
C ASP A 260 7.19 -4.91 -5.99
N LEU A 261 7.00 -3.98 -5.02
CA LEU A 261 7.68 -4.03 -3.73
C LEU A 261 7.26 -5.26 -2.92
N SER A 262 5.97 -5.61 -2.96
CA SER A 262 5.43 -6.77 -2.24
C SER A 262 6.02 -8.09 -2.74
N LEU A 263 6.23 -8.23 -4.04
CA LEU A 263 6.90 -9.40 -4.63
C LEU A 263 8.38 -9.43 -4.24
N ALA A 264 9.08 -8.30 -4.35
CA ALA A 264 10.50 -8.19 -4.03
C ALA A 264 10.79 -8.50 -2.54
N LEU A 265 10.02 -7.89 -1.64
CA LEU A 265 10.14 -8.12 -0.19
C LEU A 265 9.61 -9.49 0.22
N GLY A 266 8.62 -10.04 -0.48
CA GLY A 266 8.14 -11.41 -0.27
C GLY A 266 9.26 -12.44 -0.52
N HIS A 267 9.96 -12.34 -1.65
CA HIS A 267 11.12 -13.19 -1.94
C HIS A 267 12.29 -12.97 -0.98
N LEU A 268 12.54 -11.73 -0.56
CA LEU A 268 13.61 -11.42 0.38
C LEU A 268 13.30 -11.98 1.77
N GLY A 269 12.08 -11.76 2.24
CA GLY A 269 11.58 -12.17 3.54
C GLY A 269 11.46 -13.69 3.67
N SER A 270 11.01 -14.39 2.63
CA SER A 270 10.90 -15.85 2.66
C SER A 270 12.26 -16.53 2.83
N ARG A 271 13.29 -16.05 2.13
CA ARG A 271 14.67 -16.53 2.30
C ARG A 271 15.23 -16.19 3.67
N LEU A 272 14.99 -14.97 4.15
CA LEU A 272 15.46 -14.53 5.47
C LEU A 272 14.81 -15.36 6.59
N LEU A 273 13.51 -15.64 6.47
CA LEU A 273 12.75 -16.46 7.40
C LEU A 273 13.33 -17.87 7.50
N VAL A 274 13.52 -18.57 6.37
CA VAL A 274 14.08 -19.94 6.40
C VAL A 274 15.47 -19.97 7.01
N LYS A 275 16.35 -19.05 6.63
CA LYS A 275 17.68 -18.93 7.26
C LYS A 275 17.61 -18.69 8.77
N THR A 276 16.63 -17.90 9.20
CA THR A 276 16.39 -17.65 10.63
C THR A 276 15.94 -18.91 11.34
N LEU A 277 15.03 -19.69 10.75
CA LEU A 277 14.55 -20.95 11.34
C LEU A 277 15.63 -22.03 11.38
N GLN A 278 16.45 -22.16 10.32
CA GLN A 278 17.61 -23.06 10.29
C GLN A 278 18.62 -22.77 11.42
N ASN A 279 18.71 -21.51 11.85
CA ASN A 279 19.65 -21.05 12.87
C ASN A 279 18.93 -20.44 14.08
N LEU A 280 17.76 -21.00 14.46
CA LEU A 280 16.85 -20.32 15.38
C LEU A 280 17.46 -20.04 16.76
N GLU A 281 18.18 -21.00 17.34
CA GLU A 281 18.82 -20.82 18.64
C GLU A 281 19.85 -19.68 18.61
N TYR A 282 20.71 -19.69 17.59
CA TYR A 282 21.73 -18.67 17.39
C TYR A 282 21.13 -17.28 17.12
N THR A 283 20.14 -17.19 16.21
CA THR A 283 19.49 -15.92 15.87
C THR A 283 18.69 -15.35 17.05
N ARG A 284 18.09 -16.19 17.90
CA ARG A 284 17.47 -15.74 19.16
C ARG A 284 18.48 -15.22 20.17
N LYS A 285 19.64 -15.88 20.28
CA LYS A 285 20.72 -15.45 21.17
C LYS A 285 21.26 -14.06 20.78
N LEU A 286 21.30 -13.77 19.47
CA LEU A 286 21.72 -12.48 18.93
C LEU A 286 20.59 -11.46 18.71
N ALA A 287 19.35 -11.81 19.07
CA ALA A 287 18.21 -10.95 18.79
C ALA A 287 18.33 -9.60 19.53
N VAL A 288 18.15 -8.51 18.79
CA VAL A 288 18.36 -7.14 19.26
C VAL A 288 17.04 -6.53 19.71
N GLN A 289 17.01 -5.94 20.91
CA GLN A 289 15.86 -5.15 21.37
C GLN A 289 15.74 -3.88 20.54
N GLN A 290 14.54 -3.57 20.07
CA GLN A 290 14.29 -2.34 19.33
C GLN A 290 14.42 -1.11 20.23
N ASP A 291 14.92 -0.02 19.67
CA ASP A 291 14.88 1.31 20.30
C ASP A 291 13.54 1.98 19.98
N ASP A 292 12.67 2.11 20.98
CA ASP A 292 11.35 2.71 20.83
C ASP A 292 11.40 4.20 20.48
N SER A 293 12.48 4.91 20.79
CA SER A 293 12.65 6.32 20.41
C SER A 293 12.80 6.53 18.90
N GLN A 294 13.19 5.47 18.18
CA GLN A 294 13.36 5.47 16.72
C GLN A 294 12.13 4.87 16.01
N ALA A 295 11.10 4.46 16.76
CA ALA A 295 9.92 3.83 16.18
C ALA A 295 9.07 4.83 15.40
N THR A 296 8.70 4.44 14.18
CA THR A 296 7.67 5.11 13.39
C THR A 296 6.56 4.11 13.06
N TYR A 297 5.38 4.61 12.71
CA TYR A 297 4.20 3.76 12.56
C TYR A 297 3.58 3.88 11.16
N SER A 298 3.13 2.76 10.61
CA SER A 298 2.29 2.71 9.42
C SER A 298 0.80 2.70 9.83
N PRO A 299 -0.07 3.49 9.19
CA PRO A 299 -1.48 3.56 9.55
C PRO A 299 -2.32 2.44 8.90
N VAL A 300 -3.57 2.33 9.30
CA VAL A 300 -4.59 1.64 8.49
C VAL A 300 -5.23 2.69 7.58
N TYR A 301 -5.16 2.49 6.26
CA TYR A 301 -5.78 3.40 5.29
C TYR A 301 -7.30 3.21 5.19
N LYS A 302 -8.01 4.33 5.09
CA LYS A 302 -9.46 4.43 4.88
C LYS A 302 -9.76 4.83 3.44
N THR A 303 -11.03 4.77 3.04
CA THR A 303 -11.48 5.13 1.68
C THR A 303 -10.98 6.53 1.28
N GLU A 304 -11.06 7.49 2.17
CA GLU A 304 -10.65 8.89 1.94
C GLU A 304 -9.14 9.00 1.62
N ASP A 305 -8.32 8.11 2.17
CA ASP A 305 -6.88 8.09 1.92
C ASP A 305 -6.54 7.71 0.49
N PHE A 306 -7.47 7.12 -0.30
CA PHE A 306 -7.26 6.80 -1.71
C PHE A 306 -7.77 7.91 -2.66
N LYS A 307 -8.40 8.97 -2.14
CA LYS A 307 -8.97 10.05 -2.94
C LYS A 307 -7.88 11.00 -3.47
N ILE A 308 -7.98 11.37 -4.74
CA ILE A 308 -7.18 12.43 -5.37
C ILE A 308 -7.91 13.75 -5.25
N VAL A 309 -7.18 14.80 -4.87
CA VAL A 309 -7.65 16.19 -4.80
C VAL A 309 -6.76 17.04 -5.69
N TRP A 310 -7.12 17.14 -6.97
CA TRP A 310 -6.37 17.82 -8.02
C TRP A 310 -5.98 19.29 -7.73
N GLU A 311 -6.80 20.07 -7.02
CA GLU A 311 -6.48 21.48 -6.71
C GLU A 311 -5.52 21.64 -5.53
N THR A 312 -5.22 20.58 -4.79
CA THR A 312 -4.30 20.67 -3.63
C THR A 312 -3.12 19.72 -3.72
N MET A 313 -3.17 18.68 -4.58
CA MET A 313 -2.13 17.67 -4.69
C MET A 313 -1.30 17.87 -5.96
N GLY A 314 0.03 17.85 -5.80
CA GLY A 314 0.98 17.94 -6.91
C GLY A 314 1.14 16.62 -7.68
N ALA A 315 1.68 16.67 -8.90
CA ALA A 315 1.79 15.48 -9.76
C ALA A 315 2.59 14.35 -9.09
N LYS A 316 3.75 14.66 -8.49
CA LYS A 316 4.60 13.68 -7.80
C LYS A 316 3.93 13.08 -6.57
N GLU A 317 3.13 13.86 -5.84
CA GLU A 317 2.37 13.37 -4.69
C GLU A 317 1.31 12.36 -5.12
N ILE A 318 0.49 12.72 -6.12
CA ILE A 318 -0.53 11.84 -6.69
C ILE A 318 0.14 10.58 -7.27
N TYR A 319 1.31 10.72 -7.91
CA TYR A 319 2.07 9.59 -8.44
C TYR A 319 2.59 8.65 -7.37
N ARG A 320 3.16 9.17 -6.26
CA ARG A 320 3.52 8.33 -5.11
C ARG A 320 2.30 7.63 -4.54
N LYS A 321 1.17 8.31 -4.45
CA LYS A 321 -0.11 7.75 -3.99
C LYS A 321 -0.58 6.60 -4.88
N TYR A 322 -0.53 6.79 -6.20
CA TYR A 322 -0.79 5.72 -7.16
C TYR A 322 0.14 4.53 -6.95
N ARG A 323 1.46 4.75 -6.91
CA ARG A 323 2.44 3.69 -6.73
C ARG A 323 2.22 2.94 -5.42
N ALA A 324 1.97 3.64 -4.32
CA ALA A 324 1.76 3.07 -2.99
C ALA A 324 0.52 2.17 -2.90
N PHE A 325 -0.49 2.37 -3.73
CA PHE A 325 -1.74 1.61 -3.67
C PHE A 325 -2.02 0.76 -4.91
N HIS A 326 -1.16 0.82 -5.92
CA HIS A 326 -1.29 0.01 -7.14
C HIS A 326 -1.10 -1.48 -6.82
N GLY A 327 -2.10 -2.29 -7.20
CA GLY A 327 -2.19 -3.70 -6.81
C GLY A 327 -2.76 -3.94 -5.41
N PHE A 328 -3.27 -2.90 -4.74
CA PHE A 328 -3.95 -2.99 -3.45
C PHE A 328 -5.38 -2.43 -3.52
N VAL A 329 -5.52 -1.10 -3.64
CA VAL A 329 -6.80 -0.42 -3.80
C VAL A 329 -6.61 0.72 -4.81
N PRO A 330 -7.39 0.79 -5.91
CA PRO A 330 -7.25 1.88 -6.86
C PRO A 330 -7.48 3.25 -6.22
N ILE A 331 -6.59 4.20 -6.49
CA ILE A 331 -6.85 5.60 -6.16
C ILE A 331 -8.01 6.12 -7.00
N HIS A 332 -8.75 7.09 -6.48
CA HIS A 332 -9.97 7.54 -7.14
C HIS A 332 -10.17 9.04 -7.07
N THR A 333 -10.95 9.56 -8.01
CA THR A 333 -11.38 10.96 -8.04
C THR A 333 -12.86 11.02 -8.35
N ILE A 334 -13.47 12.17 -8.08
CA ILE A 334 -14.81 12.47 -8.55
C ILE A 334 -14.71 13.01 -9.98
N TRP A 335 -15.60 12.52 -10.84
CA TRP A 335 -15.67 12.94 -12.23
C TRP A 335 -17.13 13.19 -12.63
N ARG A 336 -17.39 14.37 -13.18
CA ARG A 336 -18.73 14.76 -13.62
C ARG A 336 -18.86 14.55 -15.13
N ARG A 337 -19.93 13.86 -15.51
CA ARG A 337 -20.35 13.73 -16.91
C ARG A 337 -21.78 14.23 -17.03
N LYS A 338 -21.98 15.32 -17.77
CA LYS A 338 -23.26 16.06 -17.79
C LYS A 338 -23.65 16.45 -16.36
N ASP A 339 -24.79 15.96 -15.86
CA ASP A 339 -25.27 16.22 -14.49
C ASP A 339 -25.09 15.03 -13.54
N ILE A 340 -24.33 14.02 -13.96
CA ILE A 340 -24.09 12.82 -13.15
C ILE A 340 -22.67 12.86 -12.58
N MET A 341 -22.60 12.78 -11.26
CA MET A 341 -21.35 12.60 -10.51
C MET A 341 -20.99 11.12 -10.47
N ASN A 342 -19.77 10.81 -10.87
CA ASN A 342 -19.24 9.45 -10.90
C ASN A 342 -17.97 9.39 -10.07
N VAL A 343 -17.71 8.21 -9.52
CA VAL A 343 -16.41 7.87 -8.95
C VAL A 343 -15.59 7.21 -10.04
N LEU A 344 -14.44 7.81 -10.32
CA LEU A 344 -13.49 7.35 -11.34
C LEU A 344 -12.29 6.74 -10.63
N LEU A 345 -12.13 5.43 -10.76
CA LEU A 345 -10.97 4.70 -10.30
C LEU A 345 -9.85 4.85 -11.34
N ILE A 346 -8.65 5.19 -10.88
CA ILE A 346 -7.45 5.28 -11.70
C ILE A 346 -6.63 4.01 -11.42
N LYS A 347 -6.54 3.14 -12.43
CA LYS A 347 -5.85 1.85 -12.34
C LYS A 347 -4.49 1.87 -13.04
N GLY A 348 -4.27 2.79 -13.97
CA GLY A 348 -3.03 2.96 -14.71
C GLY A 348 -2.63 4.42 -14.81
N MET A 349 -1.39 4.73 -14.42
CA MET A 349 -0.85 6.09 -14.43
C MET A 349 0.66 6.09 -14.63
N THR A 350 1.17 7.08 -15.36
CA THR A 350 2.61 7.33 -15.54
C THR A 350 2.93 8.82 -15.37
N MET A 351 4.18 9.11 -15.05
CA MET A 351 4.72 10.48 -15.16
C MET A 351 5.16 10.74 -16.60
N PRO A 352 5.07 11.98 -17.10
CA PRO A 352 5.67 12.37 -18.37
C PRO A 352 7.20 12.24 -18.32
N ASN A 353 7.83 11.99 -19.47
CA ASN A 353 9.28 12.05 -19.57
C ASN A 353 9.72 13.52 -19.38
N PRO A 354 10.55 13.85 -18.38
CA PRO A 354 10.98 15.22 -18.11
C PRO A 354 11.81 15.82 -19.26
N LYS A 355 12.36 14.99 -20.16
CA LYS A 355 13.10 15.44 -21.35
C LYS A 355 12.19 15.81 -22.53
N LEU A 356 10.91 15.47 -22.48
CA LEU A 356 9.97 15.86 -23.53
C LEU A 356 9.41 17.24 -23.22
N PRO A 357 9.36 18.15 -24.22
CA PRO A 357 8.84 19.48 -24.02
C PRO A 357 7.41 19.41 -23.49
N LEU A 358 7.17 20.30 -22.54
CA LEU A 358 5.87 20.71 -22.05
C LEU A 358 4.96 21.02 -23.26
N MET A 359 3.73 20.47 -23.31
CA MET A 359 2.77 20.86 -24.34
C MET A 359 2.47 22.37 -24.23
N THR A 360 2.06 22.97 -25.35
CA THR A 360 1.71 24.40 -25.58
C THR A 360 1.21 25.18 -24.36
N GLU A 361 1.51 26.48 -24.27
CA GLU A 361 1.11 27.39 -23.17
C GLU A 361 -0.38 27.25 -22.72
N ASP A 362 -1.29 26.99 -23.67
CA ASP A 362 -2.71 26.72 -23.42
C ASP A 362 -3.01 25.52 -22.49
N PHE A 363 -2.04 24.65 -22.25
CA PHE A 363 -2.17 23.54 -21.31
C PHE A 363 -1.98 23.98 -19.86
N TYR A 364 -1.02 24.88 -19.59
CA TYR A 364 -0.71 25.37 -18.23
C TYR A 364 -1.80 26.26 -17.65
N ASN A 365 -2.54 26.97 -18.51
CA ASN A 365 -3.66 27.80 -18.09
C ASN A 365 -4.92 26.99 -17.73
N ARG A 366 -4.87 25.66 -17.81
CA ARG A 366 -6.03 24.81 -17.50
C ARG A 366 -6.11 24.54 -16.01
N PRO A 367 -7.33 24.53 -15.44
CA PRO A 367 -7.49 24.14 -14.05
C PRO A 367 -6.99 22.71 -13.80
N PRO A 368 -6.35 22.43 -12.65
CA PRO A 368 -5.95 21.09 -12.28
C PRO A 368 -7.10 20.07 -12.38
N GLY A 369 -6.77 18.84 -12.78
CA GLY A 369 -7.76 17.79 -13.01
C GLY A 369 -8.49 17.85 -14.35
N THR A 370 -8.14 18.80 -15.23
CA THR A 370 -8.71 18.87 -16.59
C THR A 370 -8.20 17.71 -17.45
N MET A 371 -9.10 16.89 -18.00
CA MET A 371 -8.74 15.76 -18.86
C MET A 371 -8.49 16.24 -20.29
N PHE A 372 -7.28 16.05 -20.78
CA PHE A 372 -6.90 16.33 -22.16
C PHE A 372 -6.46 15.05 -22.88
N PHE A 373 -6.97 14.84 -24.08
CA PHE A 373 -6.64 13.66 -24.86
C PHE A 373 -6.32 14.05 -26.30
N MET A 374 -5.14 13.65 -26.75
CA MET A 374 -4.75 13.70 -28.16
C MET A 374 -5.06 12.36 -28.81
N ARG A 375 -5.66 12.39 -30.00
CA ARG A 375 -6.07 11.16 -30.73
C ARG A 375 -4.94 10.16 -30.97
N LYS A 376 -3.69 10.63 -31.05
CA LYS A 376 -2.50 9.78 -31.25
C LYS A 376 -1.84 9.33 -29.93
N SER A 377 -2.31 9.82 -28.78
CA SER A 377 -1.74 9.48 -27.47
C SER A 377 -2.35 8.21 -26.87
N PRO A 378 -1.56 7.34 -26.23
CA PRO A 378 -2.09 6.20 -25.48
C PRO A 378 -2.61 6.58 -24.07
N TYR A 379 -2.55 7.86 -23.69
CA TYR A 379 -2.92 8.35 -22.36
C TYR A 379 -3.79 9.61 -22.41
N ILE A 380 -4.52 9.84 -21.32
CA ILE A 380 -5.16 11.12 -21.00
C ILE A 380 -4.19 11.94 -20.15
N GLU A 381 -3.85 13.14 -20.61
CA GLU A 381 -3.00 14.05 -19.88
C GLU A 381 -3.82 14.93 -18.94
N VAL A 382 -3.33 15.12 -17.71
CA VAL A 382 -4.01 15.86 -16.65
C VAL A 382 -3.04 16.80 -15.94
N PRO A 383 -3.23 18.12 -15.98
CA PRO A 383 -2.41 19.06 -15.24
C PRO A 383 -2.72 18.99 -13.74
N CYS A 384 -1.69 19.21 -12.93
CA CYS A 384 -1.74 19.26 -11.47
C CYS A 384 -1.49 20.69 -10.97
N ILE A 385 -1.74 20.95 -9.68
CA ILE A 385 -1.64 22.30 -9.10
C ILE A 385 -0.21 22.86 -9.11
N ASP A 386 0.80 22.00 -9.09
CA ASP A 386 2.21 22.34 -9.11
C ASP A 386 2.76 22.67 -10.51
N GLY A 387 1.89 22.74 -11.52
CA GLY A 387 2.27 23.00 -12.90
C GLY A 387 2.83 21.77 -13.63
N ASP A 388 2.98 20.62 -12.98
CA ASP A 388 3.34 19.37 -13.64
C ASP A 388 2.07 18.61 -14.09
N ARG A 389 2.23 17.45 -14.71
CA ARG A 389 1.12 16.68 -15.30
C ARG A 389 1.27 15.18 -15.12
N LEU A 390 0.14 14.49 -15.22
CA LEU A 390 0.03 13.04 -15.13
C LEU A 390 -0.59 12.45 -16.39
N HIS A 391 -0.18 11.22 -16.72
CA HIS A 391 -0.69 10.45 -17.85
C HIS A 391 -1.54 9.30 -17.32
N LEU A 392 -2.86 9.36 -17.52
CA LEU A 392 -3.78 8.29 -17.13
C LEU A 392 -3.94 7.30 -18.29
N THR A 393 -3.67 6.02 -18.04
CA THR A 393 -3.63 4.98 -19.08
C THR A 393 -4.79 3.98 -18.95
N LEU A 394 -5.27 3.73 -17.73
CA LEU A 394 -6.35 2.78 -17.44
C LEU A 394 -7.30 3.33 -16.37
N LEU A 395 -8.59 3.42 -16.69
CA LEU A 395 -9.60 4.02 -15.83
C LEU A 395 -10.87 3.16 -15.75
N ARG A 396 -11.58 3.25 -14.63
CA ARG A 396 -12.88 2.59 -14.41
C ARG A 396 -13.87 3.53 -13.75
N VAL A 397 -15.04 3.71 -14.36
CA VAL A 397 -16.20 4.29 -13.66
C VAL A 397 -16.78 3.19 -12.77
N VAL A 398 -17.01 3.47 -11.47
CA VAL A 398 -17.58 2.48 -10.56
C VAL A 398 -18.87 1.87 -11.13
N GLY A 399 -18.98 0.54 -11.11
CA GLY A 399 -20.07 -0.21 -11.73
C GLY A 399 -19.93 -0.46 -13.23
N ARG A 400 -18.78 -0.11 -13.84
CA ARG A 400 -18.44 -0.36 -15.25
C ARG A 400 -17.14 -1.15 -15.39
N THR A 401 -16.82 -1.55 -16.61
CA THR A 401 -15.57 -2.25 -16.94
C THR A 401 -14.40 -1.28 -17.07
N ASP A 402 -13.18 -1.82 -16.93
CA ASP A 402 -11.93 -1.12 -17.21
C ASP A 402 -11.88 -0.64 -18.66
N LYS A 403 -11.27 0.53 -18.85
CA LYS A 403 -11.06 1.14 -20.17
C LYS A 403 -9.68 1.74 -20.28
N THR A 404 -9.04 1.51 -21.42
CA THR A 404 -7.85 2.29 -21.80
C THR A 404 -8.23 3.77 -21.98
N ALA A 405 -7.25 4.66 -21.96
CA ALA A 405 -7.45 6.08 -22.26
C ALA A 405 -8.30 6.32 -23.52
N GLN A 406 -7.93 5.69 -24.63
CA GLN A 406 -8.65 5.81 -25.91
C GLN A 406 -10.09 5.29 -25.84
N GLN A 407 -10.31 4.14 -25.20
CA GLN A 407 -11.65 3.56 -25.02
C GLN A 407 -12.52 4.45 -24.11
N PHE A 408 -11.91 5.01 -23.06
CA PHE A 408 -12.57 5.94 -22.16
C PHE A 408 -13.04 7.18 -22.92
N VAL A 409 -12.16 7.79 -23.71
CA VAL A 409 -12.48 8.96 -24.53
C VAL A 409 -13.61 8.67 -25.51
N ASN A 410 -13.54 7.56 -26.25
CA ASN A 410 -14.55 7.18 -27.24
C ASN A 410 -15.94 6.95 -26.60
N GLY A 411 -15.97 6.35 -25.41
CA GLY A 411 -17.22 6.04 -24.70
C GLY A 411 -17.81 7.23 -23.94
N TYR A 412 -16.96 8.10 -23.41
CA TYR A 412 -17.37 9.08 -22.41
C TYR A 412 -17.16 10.54 -22.81
N LEU A 413 -16.12 10.84 -23.59
CA LEU A 413 -15.64 12.19 -23.89
C LEU A 413 -15.89 12.60 -25.35
N ARG A 414 -16.97 12.14 -26.00
CA ARG A 414 -17.33 12.54 -27.39
C ARG A 414 -17.20 14.07 -27.52
N LEU A 415 -16.22 14.46 -28.34
CA LEU A 415 -15.50 15.73 -28.27
C LEU A 415 -16.37 16.96 -28.57
N ASN A 416 -16.46 17.87 -27.60
CA ASN A 416 -16.33 19.32 -27.74
C ASN A 416 -16.14 19.93 -26.34
N GLY A 417 -14.97 20.54 -26.09
CA GLY A 417 -14.61 21.16 -24.80
C GLY A 417 -13.99 20.19 -23.78
N GLY A 418 -12.87 20.57 -23.18
CA GLY A 418 -12.18 19.78 -22.15
C GLY A 418 -13.09 19.50 -20.95
N LEU A 419 -13.17 18.23 -20.53
CA LEU A 419 -13.92 17.83 -19.34
C LEU A 419 -13.00 17.88 -18.12
N ARG A 420 -13.48 18.49 -17.03
CA ARG A 420 -12.72 18.64 -15.78
C ARG A 420 -13.16 17.59 -14.75
N MET A 421 -12.19 16.89 -14.16
CA MET A 421 -12.41 16.09 -12.94
C MET A 421 -12.64 17.04 -11.78
N LEU A 422 -13.64 16.75 -10.96
CA LEU A 422 -14.05 17.63 -9.88
C LEU A 422 -13.48 17.09 -8.57
N THR A 423 -13.06 17.97 -7.69
CA THR A 423 -12.62 17.60 -6.34
C THR A 423 -13.65 17.86 -5.26
N ASN A 424 -14.45 18.91 -5.47
CA ASN A 424 -15.57 19.27 -4.63
C ASN A 424 -16.87 19.17 -5.45
N PRO A 425 -17.89 18.41 -5.00
CA PRO A 425 -19.15 18.26 -5.73
C PRO A 425 -20.05 19.50 -5.71
N VAL A 426 -19.61 20.62 -5.14
CA VAL A 426 -20.43 21.84 -5.06
C VAL A 426 -20.85 22.27 -6.46
N GLU A 427 -22.16 22.32 -6.66
CA GLU A 427 -22.79 22.75 -7.89
C GLU A 427 -22.18 24.07 -8.36
N ARG A 428 -21.89 24.19 -9.66
CA ARG A 428 -21.76 25.51 -10.26
C ARG A 428 -23.08 26.23 -9.99
N LYS A 429 -23.07 27.24 -9.10
CA LYS A 429 -24.14 28.24 -9.08
C LYS A 429 -24.31 28.70 -10.53
N LYS A 430 -25.52 28.57 -11.08
CA LYS A 430 -25.82 29.07 -12.42
C LYS A 430 -25.28 30.50 -12.51
N PRO A 431 -24.60 30.89 -13.60
CA PRO A 431 -24.27 32.29 -13.78
C PRO A 431 -25.58 33.06 -13.65
N THR A 432 -25.60 34.05 -12.76
CA THR A 432 -26.70 35.00 -12.65
C THR A 432 -26.97 35.51 -14.07
N PRO A 433 -28.22 35.43 -14.56
CA PRO A 433 -28.51 35.88 -15.91
C PRO A 433 -28.11 37.34 -16.01
N LYS A 434 -27.28 37.66 -17.02
CA LYS A 434 -27.02 39.06 -17.39
C LYS A 434 -28.38 39.73 -17.59
N PHE A 435 -28.59 40.86 -16.92
CA PHE A 435 -29.78 41.68 -17.08
C PHE A 435 -29.91 42.03 -18.56
N VAL A 436 -30.92 41.46 -19.23
CA VAL A 436 -31.27 41.80 -20.60
C VAL A 436 -32.27 42.94 -20.49
N TYR A 437 -31.88 44.14 -20.92
CA TYR A 437 -32.84 45.24 -21.04
C TYR A 437 -33.90 44.89 -22.10
N PRO A 438 -35.19 45.17 -21.85
CA PRO A 438 -36.25 44.92 -22.82
C PRO A 438 -36.06 45.81 -24.07
N PRO A 439 -36.40 45.31 -25.27
CA PRO A 439 -36.23 46.06 -26.50
C PRO A 439 -37.35 47.10 -26.65
N GLY A 440 -36.96 48.37 -26.75
CA GLY A 440 -37.83 49.47 -27.15
C GLY A 440 -37.74 50.68 -26.24
N HIS A 441 -36.83 51.61 -26.56
CA HIS A 441 -37.01 53.06 -26.59
C HIS A 441 -35.70 53.70 -27.12
N PRO A 442 -35.78 54.88 -27.76
CA PRO A 442 -34.90 55.24 -28.88
C PRO A 442 -33.52 55.74 -28.45
N LYS A 443 -32.56 55.62 -29.37
CA LYS A 443 -31.24 56.25 -29.26
C LYS A 443 -31.42 57.77 -29.32
N GLU A 444 -31.14 58.45 -28.22
CA GLU A 444 -30.80 59.87 -28.23
C GLU A 444 -29.31 60.02 -27.97
N ASN A 445 -28.65 60.72 -28.89
CA ASN A 445 -27.31 61.28 -28.72
C ASN A 445 -27.38 62.37 -27.65
N VAL A 446 -26.50 62.32 -26.66
CA VAL A 446 -25.99 63.54 -26.02
C VAL A 446 -24.52 63.32 -25.69
N ASP A 447 -23.73 64.30 -26.13
CA ASP A 447 -22.30 64.47 -25.96
C ASP A 447 -21.86 64.68 -24.50
N GLN A 448 -20.55 64.48 -24.31
CA GLN A 448 -19.63 65.23 -23.45
C GLN A 448 -19.86 65.43 -21.94
N GLU A 449 -18.71 65.33 -21.26
CA GLU A 449 -18.30 66.00 -20.03
C GLU A 449 -18.65 65.40 -18.66
N CYS A 450 -17.56 65.26 -17.87
CA CYS A 450 -17.50 65.52 -16.41
C CYS A 450 -18.23 64.52 -15.50
N LEU A 451 -17.77 64.12 -14.32
CA LEU A 451 -16.68 64.43 -13.41
C LEU A 451 -16.71 63.29 -12.37
N ASP A 452 -15.53 62.85 -11.93
CA ASP A 452 -15.13 62.61 -10.54
C ASP A 452 -16.03 61.92 -9.48
N ASP A 453 -15.27 61.34 -8.54
CA ASP A 453 -15.59 60.95 -7.16
C ASP A 453 -16.02 59.50 -6.88
N ASP A 454 -15.08 58.78 -6.24
CA ASP A 454 -15.17 58.11 -4.93
C ASP A 454 -16.45 57.30 -4.61
N VAL A 455 -16.45 56.07 -4.08
CA VAL A 455 -15.87 55.55 -2.82
C VAL A 455 -15.99 54.01 -2.96
N GLY A 456 -14.94 53.19 -2.82
CA GLY A 456 -14.51 52.62 -1.53
C GLY A 456 -15.46 51.54 -0.96
N PHE A 457 -15.16 50.26 -1.19
CA PHE A 457 -14.98 49.18 -0.18
C PHE A 457 -14.68 47.83 -0.83
#